data_AF-A0AAV4KGK5-F1
#
_entry.id   AF-A0AAV4KGK5-F1
#
_cell.length_a   1.000
_cell.length_b   1.000
_cell.length_c   1.000
_cell.angle_alpha   90.00
_cell.angle_beta   90.00
_cell.angle_gamma   90.00
#
_symmetry.space_group_name_H-M   'P 1'
#
loop_
_entity.id
_entity.type
_entity.pdbx_description
1 polymer ?
#
loop_
_entity_poly.entity_id
_entity_poly.type
_entity_poly.pdbx_seq_one_letter_code
_entity_poly.pdbx_strand_id
1 'polypeptide(L)'
;MADDLGRRTTRHAVVIGGSLAGLLAARVLAEHAERVTVVERDRLPEGPGARPGVPQGRHLHVLIEGGQRALDELLPGFMDELRELGAPKVGMPEDMVQWQNGAWYRRTAAAVHFYSGPRPQLEWLVRRRVLADPRIELVEGTETVALTGDSSRVRGVRLRERGAGAGGETRTLAADLVVDASGRSTKASDWLAGIGAEAPHEETLDTGLAYATRVYRDPSGGTDTDAIGYYIVPNPAQVYGGVVLPLGDGRHLVTLSGLRGDEPPVEEGAFEEYAKRLPHPMISDWLARAEPESPVYGFRKTANVRRRYDRPGRRPAGFLATGDALCAFNPIYGQGMAVAALGAVALRRALADPRRTPTTRVVQRALLDASRQAWDISAGADRKMPGATGDAARSGTLDRAADWYLGRVLQRVAGDPVVGRPFRSAIALTGPLTALFAPPVARAVLFGPPVETPSGPPLWREA
;
A
#
# COMPACT_ATOMS: atom_id res chain seq x y z
N MET A 1 17.98 30.28 3.23
CA MET A 1 18.81 29.34 4.01
C MET A 1 18.04 28.60 5.12
N ALA A 2 16.92 29.13 5.65
CA ALA A 2 16.22 28.53 6.80
C ALA A 2 15.39 27.25 6.53
N ASP A 3 15.18 26.89 5.26
CA ASP A 3 14.37 25.73 4.84
C ASP A 3 15.10 24.94 3.74
N ASP A 4 16.41 24.68 3.91
CA ASP A 4 17.20 23.83 3.01
C ASP A 4 17.43 22.47 3.69
N LEU A 5 16.85 21.39 3.15
CA LEU A 5 16.86 20.06 3.77
C LEU A 5 18.02 19.16 3.30
N GLY A 6 18.72 19.50 2.21
CA GLY A 6 19.60 18.56 1.49
C GLY A 6 21.08 18.69 1.79
N ARG A 7 21.48 19.67 2.61
CA ARG A 7 22.84 19.81 3.08
C ARG A 7 23.02 19.01 4.38
N ARG A 8 24.24 18.51 4.62
CA ARG A 8 24.72 17.91 5.90
C ARG A 8 24.55 18.83 7.13
N THR A 9 23.94 20.00 6.99
CA THR A 9 23.56 20.89 8.10
C THR A 9 22.34 20.38 8.88
N THR A 10 21.56 19.43 8.35
CA THR A 10 20.53 18.73 9.14
C THR A 10 21.25 17.84 10.16
N ARG A 11 21.45 18.33 11.39
CA ARG A 11 22.18 17.57 12.41
C ARG A 11 21.34 16.39 12.88
N HIS A 12 20.04 16.60 13.03
CA HIS A 12 19.15 15.57 13.57
C HIS A 12 17.79 15.57 12.89
N ALA A 13 17.42 14.42 12.32
CA ALA A 13 16.07 14.17 11.83
C ALA A 13 15.32 13.22 12.77
N VAL A 14 14.02 13.46 12.97
CA VAL A 14 13.12 12.55 13.69
C VAL A 14 12.10 11.99 12.72
N VAL A 15 11.91 10.67 12.74
CA VAL A 15 10.86 9.98 11.98
C VAL A 15 9.85 9.40 12.95
N ILE A 16 8.59 9.81 12.82
CA ILE A 16 7.49 9.33 13.66
C ILE A 16 6.89 8.08 13.00
N GLY A 17 7.00 6.93 13.65
CA GLY A 17 6.51 5.63 13.19
C GLY A 17 7.61 4.75 12.60
N GLY A 18 7.75 3.53 13.12
CA GLY A 18 8.72 2.51 12.69
C GLY A 18 8.14 1.47 11.73
N SER A 19 7.21 1.87 10.86
CA SER A 19 6.69 1.01 9.77
C SER A 19 7.55 1.12 8.51
N LEU A 20 7.18 0.44 7.41
CA LEU A 20 7.92 0.51 6.14
C LEU A 20 8.21 1.94 5.68
N ALA A 21 7.20 2.82 5.70
CA ALA A 21 7.38 4.20 5.26
C ALA A 21 8.40 4.96 6.12
N GLY A 22 8.36 4.76 7.44
CA GLY A 22 9.26 5.42 8.38
C GLY A 22 10.68 4.87 8.32
N LEU A 23 10.84 3.55 8.27
CA LEU A 23 12.16 2.91 8.15
C LEU A 23 12.85 3.27 6.83
N LEU A 24 12.12 3.27 5.71
CA LEU A 24 12.68 3.67 4.41
C LEU A 24 12.99 5.16 4.35
N ALA A 25 12.16 6.02 4.97
CA ALA A 25 12.48 7.43 5.12
C ALA A 25 13.74 7.62 5.97
N ALA A 26 13.88 6.92 7.10
CA ALA A 26 15.05 6.98 7.96
C ALA A 26 16.32 6.55 7.23
N ARG A 27 16.25 5.46 6.45
CA ARG A 27 17.36 4.99 5.60
C ARG A 27 17.84 6.07 4.64
N VAL A 28 16.93 6.78 4.00
CA VAL A 28 17.27 7.88 3.07
C VAL A 28 17.83 9.08 3.83
N LEU A 29 17.20 9.47 4.94
CA LEU A 29 17.64 10.61 5.75
C LEU A 29 19.03 10.40 6.34
N ALA A 30 19.45 9.16 6.63
CA ALA A 30 20.81 8.87 7.07
C ALA A 30 21.88 9.26 6.03
N GLU A 31 21.53 9.40 4.75
CA GLU A 31 22.45 9.92 3.71
C GLU A 31 22.66 11.45 3.82
N HIS A 32 21.76 12.16 4.50
CA HIS A 32 21.73 13.63 4.54
C HIS A 32 21.79 14.23 5.96
N ALA A 33 21.60 13.43 7.01
CA ALA A 33 21.62 13.84 8.40
C ALA A 33 22.73 13.16 9.21
N GLU A 34 23.26 13.84 10.23
CA GLU A 34 24.27 13.25 11.13
C GLU A 34 23.67 12.17 12.03
N ARG A 35 22.41 12.36 12.45
CA ARG A 35 21.63 11.41 13.25
C ARG A 35 20.18 11.35 12.79
N VAL A 36 19.58 10.17 12.83
CA VAL A 36 18.15 9.94 12.61
C VAL A 36 17.58 9.18 13.80
N THR A 37 16.50 9.66 14.40
CA THR A 37 15.77 8.94 15.45
C THR A 37 14.40 8.53 14.96
N VAL A 38 14.14 7.22 14.91
CA VAL A 38 12.82 6.66 14.65
C VAL A 38 12.08 6.50 15.97
N VAL A 39 10.91 7.11 16.10
CA VAL A 39 10.07 7.01 17.32
C VAL A 39 8.89 6.09 17.02
N GLU A 40 8.79 5.00 17.76
CA GLU A 40 7.76 3.97 17.60
C GLU A 40 7.00 3.74 18.91
N ARG A 41 5.67 3.73 18.83
CA ARG A 41 4.76 3.56 19.97
C ARG A 41 4.66 2.12 20.46
N ASP A 42 5.00 1.17 19.60
CA ASP A 42 5.07 -0.24 19.93
C ASP A 42 6.48 -0.62 20.40
N ARG A 43 6.59 -1.77 21.08
CA ARG A 43 7.84 -2.52 21.17
C ARG A 43 7.86 -3.51 20.01
N LEU A 44 8.90 -3.45 19.20
CA LEU A 44 9.03 -4.24 17.99
C LEU A 44 9.47 -5.67 18.37
N PRO A 45 8.87 -6.71 17.75
CA PRO A 45 9.28 -8.08 18.00
C PRO A 45 10.70 -8.30 17.48
N GLU A 46 11.49 -9.18 18.10
CA GLU A 46 12.84 -9.51 17.60
C GLU A 46 12.78 -10.19 16.23
N GLY A 47 11.73 -10.98 15.98
CA GLY A 47 11.50 -11.72 14.73
C GLY A 47 10.39 -11.14 13.82
N PRO A 48 10.01 -11.89 12.78
CA PRO A 48 8.96 -11.55 11.81
C PRO A 48 7.54 -11.74 12.39
N GLY A 49 7.23 -11.06 13.49
CA GLY A 49 5.96 -11.15 14.22
C GLY A 49 5.01 -9.98 13.97
N ALA A 50 3.70 -10.23 14.09
CA ALA A 50 2.70 -9.16 14.07
C ALA A 50 2.80 -8.25 15.30
N ARG A 51 2.39 -6.98 15.16
CA ARG A 51 2.40 -5.99 16.25
C ARG A 51 1.16 -5.10 16.28
N PRO A 52 0.77 -4.54 17.44
CA PRO A 52 -0.49 -3.80 17.59
C PRO A 52 -0.66 -2.57 16.68
N GLY A 53 0.41 -1.83 16.40
CA GLY A 53 0.43 -0.62 15.57
C GLY A 53 0.36 -0.88 14.07
N VAL A 54 0.40 -2.16 13.66
CA VAL A 54 0.22 -2.58 12.26
C VAL A 54 -0.86 -3.69 12.23
N PRO A 55 -2.12 -3.37 12.62
CA PRO A 55 -3.19 -4.36 12.66
C PRO A 55 -3.45 -5.00 11.29
N GLN A 56 -3.27 -4.23 10.22
CA GLN A 56 -3.34 -4.74 8.85
C GLN A 56 -2.30 -5.84 8.54
N GLY A 57 -1.23 -5.99 9.32
CA GLY A 57 -0.19 -7.00 9.09
C GLY A 57 -0.68 -8.46 9.12
N ARG A 58 -1.90 -8.70 9.62
CA ARG A 58 -2.59 -10.00 9.60
C ARG A 58 -3.40 -10.27 8.32
N HIS A 59 -3.55 -9.26 7.47
CA HIS A 59 -4.34 -9.34 6.23
C HIS A 59 -3.44 -9.51 5.02
N LEU A 60 -4.05 -9.82 3.88
CA LEU A 60 -3.32 -10.01 2.64
C LEU A 60 -2.54 -8.75 2.25
N HIS A 61 -1.25 -8.96 1.99
CA HIS A 61 -0.35 -7.97 1.43
C HIS A 61 0.43 -8.62 0.31
N VAL A 62 0.62 -7.85 -0.76
CA VAL A 62 1.48 -8.23 -1.87
C VAL A 62 2.51 -7.11 -2.08
N LEU A 63 3.75 -7.49 -2.34
CA LEU A 63 4.78 -6.55 -2.79
C LEU A 63 4.78 -6.54 -4.32
N ILE A 64 4.05 -5.60 -4.92
CA ILE A 64 4.01 -5.40 -6.37
C ILE A 64 5.36 -4.94 -6.92
N GLU A 65 5.59 -5.19 -8.20
CA GLU A 65 6.89 -5.05 -8.86
C GLU A 65 7.52 -3.65 -8.74
N GLY A 66 6.73 -2.57 -8.83
CA GLY A 66 7.23 -1.21 -8.61
C GLY A 66 7.83 -1.02 -7.21
N GLY A 67 7.24 -1.66 -6.19
CA GLY A 67 7.76 -1.68 -4.83
C GLY A 67 9.01 -2.53 -4.67
N GLN A 68 9.11 -3.65 -5.41
CA GLN A 68 10.30 -4.50 -5.42
C GLN A 68 11.51 -3.73 -5.94
N ARG A 69 11.36 -3.08 -7.11
CA ARG A 69 12.42 -2.25 -7.72
C ARG A 69 12.86 -1.11 -6.80
N ALA A 70 11.91 -0.45 -6.15
CA ALA A 70 12.20 0.63 -5.21
C ALA A 70 12.91 0.15 -3.94
N LEU A 71 12.50 -1.00 -3.38
CA LEU A 71 13.17 -1.59 -2.22
C LEU A 71 14.59 -2.02 -2.55
N ASP A 72 14.83 -2.63 -3.71
CA ASP A 72 16.17 -3.05 -4.12
C ASP A 72 17.08 -1.84 -4.46
N GLU A 73 16.52 -0.74 -4.98
CA GLU A 73 17.25 0.53 -5.15
C GLU A 73 17.68 1.15 -3.80
N LEU A 74 16.83 1.03 -2.77
CA LEU A 74 17.08 1.59 -1.43
C LEU A 74 17.94 0.68 -0.55
N LEU A 75 17.79 -0.63 -0.71
CA LEU A 75 18.40 -1.70 0.09
C LEU A 75 18.92 -2.79 -0.87
N PRO A 76 20.05 -2.60 -1.56
CA PRO A 76 20.53 -3.54 -2.59
C PRO A 76 20.60 -5.00 -2.12
N GLY A 77 20.06 -5.92 -2.93
CA GLY A 77 19.98 -7.36 -2.61
C GLY A 77 18.84 -7.72 -1.66
N PHE A 78 17.88 -6.82 -1.43
CA PHE A 78 16.75 -7.08 -0.53
C PHE A 78 15.83 -8.17 -1.08
N MET A 79 15.61 -8.16 -2.39
CA MET A 79 14.73 -9.13 -3.03
C MET A 79 15.33 -10.55 -3.03
N ASP A 80 16.66 -10.66 -2.95
CA ASP A 80 17.38 -11.93 -2.89
C ASP A 80 17.18 -12.55 -1.50
N GLU A 81 17.42 -11.79 -0.43
CA GLU A 81 17.16 -12.23 0.94
C GLU A 81 15.67 -12.54 1.18
N LEU A 82 14.75 -11.76 0.60
CA LEU A 82 13.32 -12.03 0.73
C LEU A 82 12.93 -13.38 0.10
N ARG A 83 13.56 -13.73 -1.03
CA ARG A 83 13.39 -15.05 -1.67
C ARG A 83 13.96 -16.17 -0.83
N GLU A 84 15.15 -15.99 -0.28
CA GLU A 84 15.79 -16.97 0.62
C GLU A 84 14.96 -17.23 1.89
N LEU A 85 14.22 -16.21 2.35
CA LEU A 85 13.26 -16.33 3.44
C LEU A 85 11.94 -17.04 3.05
N GLY A 86 11.82 -17.51 1.81
CA GLY A 86 10.70 -18.33 1.34
C GLY A 86 9.46 -17.56 0.89
N ALA A 87 9.56 -16.24 0.66
CA ALA A 87 8.42 -15.45 0.18
C ALA A 87 7.98 -15.92 -1.22
N PRO A 88 6.72 -16.41 -1.39
CA PRO A 88 6.27 -16.89 -2.69
C PRO A 88 6.23 -15.78 -3.75
N LYS A 89 6.66 -16.12 -4.96
CA LYS A 89 6.57 -15.24 -6.14
C LYS A 89 5.41 -15.72 -7.01
N VAL A 90 4.54 -14.78 -7.41
CA VAL A 90 3.36 -15.06 -8.24
C VAL A 90 3.38 -14.16 -9.48
N GLY A 91 3.29 -14.77 -10.66
CA GLY A 91 3.21 -14.13 -11.96
C GLY A 91 1.76 -13.88 -12.39
N MET A 92 1.43 -12.64 -12.77
CA MET A 92 0.08 -12.27 -13.18
C MET A 92 0.02 -11.99 -14.70
N PRO A 93 -0.94 -12.57 -15.45
CA PRO A 93 -2.04 -13.44 -15.01
C PRO A 93 -1.71 -14.95 -14.99
N GLU A 94 -0.51 -15.35 -15.41
CA GLU A 94 -0.09 -16.74 -15.64
C GLU A 94 -0.38 -17.72 -14.48
N ASP A 95 -0.09 -17.32 -13.25
CA ASP A 95 -0.16 -18.19 -12.08
C ASP A 95 -1.52 -18.12 -11.36
N MET A 96 -2.45 -17.31 -11.86
CA MET A 96 -3.69 -16.99 -11.16
C MET A 96 -4.93 -17.33 -12.00
N VAL A 97 -5.94 -17.90 -11.35
CA VAL A 97 -7.30 -17.94 -11.89
C VAL A 97 -8.04 -16.69 -11.41
N GLN A 98 -8.43 -15.84 -12.34
CA GLN A 98 -8.99 -14.52 -12.04
C GLN A 98 -10.34 -14.31 -12.73
N TRP A 99 -11.34 -13.90 -11.94
CA TRP A 99 -12.64 -13.41 -12.39
C TRP A 99 -12.77 -11.91 -12.09
N GLN A 100 -12.97 -11.12 -13.13
CA GLN A 100 -13.15 -9.68 -12.98
C GLN A 100 -14.02 -9.12 -14.10
N ASN A 101 -14.96 -8.24 -13.74
CA ASN A 101 -15.88 -7.57 -14.68
C ASN A 101 -16.65 -8.52 -15.62
N GLY A 102 -17.08 -9.67 -15.10
CA GLY A 102 -17.89 -10.62 -15.87
C GLY A 102 -17.11 -11.52 -16.81
N ALA A 103 -15.78 -11.56 -16.70
CA ALA A 103 -14.93 -12.37 -17.57
C ALA A 103 -13.85 -13.14 -16.79
N TRP A 104 -13.57 -14.35 -17.25
CA TRP A 104 -12.38 -15.10 -16.86
C TRP A 104 -11.15 -14.57 -17.59
N TYR A 105 -10.04 -14.43 -16.87
CA TYR A 105 -8.80 -13.98 -17.46
C TYR A 105 -8.04 -15.16 -18.06
N ARG A 106 -7.55 -15.01 -19.29
CA ARG A 106 -6.59 -15.95 -19.87
C ARG A 106 -5.30 -15.94 -19.06
N ARG A 107 -4.74 -17.13 -18.83
CA ARG A 107 -3.47 -17.33 -18.11
C ARG A 107 -2.29 -17.31 -19.07
N THR A 108 -2.12 -16.16 -19.74
CA THR A 108 -0.96 -15.90 -20.61
C THR A 108 0.30 -15.67 -19.78
N ALA A 109 1.48 -15.79 -20.41
CA ALA A 109 2.78 -15.46 -19.81
C ALA A 109 2.75 -14.19 -18.94
N ALA A 110 3.35 -14.28 -17.74
CA ALA A 110 3.27 -13.23 -16.74
C ALA A 110 3.77 -11.88 -17.28
N ALA A 111 2.93 -10.85 -17.11
CA ALA A 111 3.29 -9.48 -17.47
C ALA A 111 4.01 -8.76 -16.32
N VAL A 112 3.70 -9.15 -15.08
CA VAL A 112 4.24 -8.60 -13.84
C VAL A 112 4.33 -9.72 -12.80
N HIS A 113 5.20 -9.55 -11.82
CA HIS A 113 5.30 -10.47 -10.69
C HIS A 113 5.10 -9.72 -9.38
N PHE A 114 4.46 -10.36 -8.41
CA PHE A 114 4.42 -9.88 -7.03
C PHE A 114 4.94 -10.96 -6.08
N TYR A 115 5.42 -10.53 -4.92
CA TYR A 115 5.67 -11.44 -3.81
C TYR A 115 4.47 -11.42 -2.89
N SER A 116 3.89 -12.60 -2.66
CA SER A 116 2.98 -12.82 -1.55
C SER A 116 3.79 -13.28 -0.34
N GLY A 117 3.20 -13.22 0.85
CA GLY A 117 3.86 -13.62 2.09
C GLY A 117 3.46 -12.74 3.27
N PRO A 118 3.85 -13.14 4.50
CA PRO A 118 3.51 -12.38 5.69
C PRO A 118 4.19 -11.01 5.66
N ARG A 119 3.40 -9.93 5.66
CA ARG A 119 3.90 -8.56 5.82
C ARG A 119 4.89 -8.41 6.99
N PRO A 120 4.69 -9.05 8.16
CA PRO A 120 5.67 -9.01 9.25
C PRO A 120 7.09 -9.46 8.87
N GLN A 121 7.23 -10.43 7.97
CA GLN A 121 8.54 -10.90 7.49
C GLN A 121 9.26 -9.82 6.69
N LEU A 122 8.53 -9.17 5.78
CA LEU A 122 9.07 -8.07 4.99
C LEU A 122 9.41 -6.86 5.87
N GLU A 123 8.53 -6.46 6.81
CA GLU A 123 8.82 -5.37 7.75
C GLU A 123 10.04 -5.67 8.63
N TRP A 124 10.18 -6.92 9.11
CA TRP A 124 11.34 -7.35 9.88
C TRP A 124 12.63 -7.26 9.06
N LEU A 125 12.62 -7.70 7.81
CA LEU A 125 13.79 -7.64 6.94
C LEU A 125 14.22 -6.19 6.68
N VAL A 126 13.27 -5.30 6.37
CA VAL A 126 13.54 -3.85 6.23
C VAL A 126 14.12 -3.30 7.53
N ARG A 127 13.49 -3.59 8.67
CA ARG A 127 13.97 -3.13 9.97
C ARG A 127 15.40 -3.57 10.24
N ARG A 128 15.71 -4.85 10.06
CA ARG A 128 17.05 -5.42 10.26
C ARG A 128 18.09 -4.68 9.42
N ARG A 129 17.80 -4.46 8.14
CA ARG A 129 18.72 -3.78 7.21
C ARG A 129 18.87 -2.29 7.51
N VAL A 130 17.80 -1.60 7.86
CA VAL A 130 17.83 -0.16 8.14
C VAL A 130 18.54 0.13 9.47
N LEU A 131 18.24 -0.61 10.52
CA LEU A 131 18.83 -0.40 11.84
C LEU A 131 20.29 -0.89 11.97
N ALA A 132 20.83 -1.53 10.93
CA ALA A 132 22.26 -1.83 10.85
C ALA A 132 23.11 -0.56 10.63
N ASP A 133 22.50 0.55 10.19
CA ASP A 133 23.18 1.85 10.08
C ASP A 133 23.29 2.52 11.45
N PRO A 134 24.51 2.78 11.98
CA PRO A 134 24.69 3.34 13.33
C PRO A 134 24.18 4.78 13.48
N ARG A 135 23.85 5.48 12.38
CA ARG A 135 23.24 6.82 12.42
C ARG A 135 21.75 6.78 12.74
N ILE A 136 21.12 5.61 12.68
CA ILE A 136 19.68 5.41 12.87
C ILE A 136 19.43 4.79 14.24
N GLU A 137 18.86 5.57 15.14
CA GLU A 137 18.46 5.13 16.47
C GLU A 137 16.96 4.85 16.51
N LEU A 138 16.55 3.75 17.14
CA LEU A 138 15.14 3.42 17.37
C LEU A 138 14.77 3.70 18.83
N VAL A 139 13.70 4.47 19.05
CA VAL A 139 13.09 4.71 20.36
C VAL A 139 11.71 4.06 20.37
N GLU A 140 11.62 2.91 21.02
CA GLU A 140 10.41 2.08 21.10
C GLU A 140 9.53 2.45 22.30
N GLY A 141 8.29 1.93 22.31
CA GLY A 141 7.34 2.16 23.40
C GLY A 141 7.09 3.64 23.70
N THR A 142 7.27 4.52 22.70
CA THR A 142 7.23 5.96 22.89
C THR A 142 6.31 6.60 21.86
N GLU A 143 5.36 7.40 22.34
CA GLU A 143 4.42 8.14 21.51
C GLU A 143 4.90 9.58 21.29
N THR A 144 4.79 10.07 20.06
CA THR A 144 4.86 11.52 19.80
C THR A 144 3.51 12.14 20.09
N VAL A 145 3.47 13.10 21.01
CA VAL A 145 2.22 13.71 21.49
C VAL A 145 2.02 15.14 20.97
N ALA A 146 3.09 15.82 20.56
CA ALA A 146 3.03 17.15 19.94
C ALA A 146 4.28 17.44 19.11
N LEU A 147 4.18 18.40 18.20
CA LEU A 147 5.34 19.07 17.60
C LEU A 147 5.84 20.19 18.51
N THR A 148 7.11 20.56 18.38
CA THR A 148 7.67 21.79 18.98
C THR A 148 8.05 22.78 17.88
N GLY A 149 8.07 24.07 18.22
CA GLY A 149 8.29 25.15 17.26
C GLY A 149 7.10 26.10 17.20
N ASP A 150 6.88 26.68 16.02
CA ASP A 150 5.83 27.67 15.76
C ASP A 150 5.27 27.51 14.34
N SER A 151 4.35 28.38 13.95
CA SER A 151 3.67 28.35 12.65
C SER A 151 4.61 28.48 11.43
N SER A 152 5.85 28.91 11.64
CA SER A 152 6.87 29.08 10.60
C SER A 152 7.85 27.91 10.51
N ARG A 153 8.17 27.24 11.63
CA ARG A 153 9.16 26.15 11.65
C ARG A 153 8.93 25.16 12.79
N VAL A 154 8.95 23.88 12.43
CA VAL A 154 9.05 22.76 13.38
C VAL A 154 10.49 22.60 13.84
N ARG A 155 10.68 22.38 15.15
CA ARG A 155 11.98 22.29 15.82
C ARG A 155 12.18 20.98 16.60
N GLY A 156 11.26 20.03 16.45
CA GLY A 156 11.30 18.76 17.16
C GLY A 156 9.92 18.24 17.54
N VAL A 157 9.92 17.30 18.48
CA VAL A 157 8.74 16.57 18.96
C VAL A 157 8.71 16.51 20.48
N ARG A 158 7.51 16.42 21.04
CA ARG A 158 7.27 16.07 22.44
C ARG A 158 6.90 14.59 22.50
N LEU A 159 7.61 13.85 23.34
CA LEU A 159 7.52 12.40 23.49
C LEU A 159 6.94 12.03 24.84
N ARG A 160 6.21 10.91 24.88
CA ARG A 160 5.67 10.29 26.09
C ARG A 160 5.89 8.79 26.05
N GLU A 161 6.43 8.22 27.12
CA GLU A 161 6.60 6.77 27.23
C GLU A 161 5.24 6.07 27.41
N ARG A 162 5.12 4.84 26.91
CA ARG A 162 3.89 4.04 26.95
C ARG A 162 4.14 2.74 27.72
N GLY A 163 3.26 2.46 28.70
CA GLY A 163 3.27 1.20 29.44
C GLY A 163 2.85 1.38 30.90
N ALA A 164 2.64 0.26 31.60
CA ALA A 164 2.39 0.27 33.03
C ALA A 164 3.67 0.74 33.75
N GLY A 165 3.58 1.86 34.49
CA GLY A 165 4.72 2.48 35.18
C GLY A 165 5.35 3.67 34.45
N ALA A 166 4.91 4.01 33.24
CA ALA A 166 5.31 5.25 32.58
C ALA A 166 4.72 6.44 33.35
N GLY A 167 5.56 7.21 34.04
CA GLY A 167 5.16 8.51 34.57
C GLY A 167 4.69 9.35 33.38
N GLY A 168 3.51 9.96 33.45
CA GLY A 168 2.92 10.73 32.34
C GLY A 168 3.72 11.96 31.89
N GLU A 169 4.96 12.09 32.33
CA GLU A 169 5.91 13.13 31.99
C GLU A 169 6.25 13.07 30.50
N THR A 170 6.29 14.24 29.90
CA THR A 170 6.66 14.41 28.50
C THR A 170 8.06 14.99 28.39
N ARG A 171 8.89 14.44 27.51
CA ARG A 171 10.22 15.00 27.20
C ARG A 171 10.26 15.57 25.79
N THR A 172 11.08 16.60 25.58
CA THR A 172 11.27 17.19 24.24
C THR A 172 12.49 16.57 23.57
N LEU A 173 12.33 16.18 22.31
CA LEU A 173 13.42 15.79 21.42
C LEU A 173 13.53 16.85 20.31
N ALA A 174 14.59 17.67 20.37
CA ALA A 174 14.87 18.66 19.33
C ALA A 174 15.25 17.97 18.02
N ALA A 175 14.84 18.54 16.88
CA ALA A 175 15.18 18.06 15.55
C ALA A 175 15.14 19.20 14.54
N ASP A 176 15.97 19.11 13.50
CA ASP A 176 15.97 20.06 12.38
C ASP A 176 14.89 19.73 11.33
N LEU A 177 14.50 18.45 11.27
CA LEU A 177 13.49 17.90 10.40
C LEU A 177 12.68 16.83 11.13
N VAL A 178 11.35 16.91 11.05
CA VAL A 178 10.43 15.88 11.52
C VAL A 178 9.68 15.29 10.34
N VAL A 179 9.69 13.96 10.22
CA VAL A 179 8.94 13.23 9.19
C VAL A 179 7.86 12.40 9.84
N ASP A 180 6.60 12.71 9.55
CA ASP A 180 5.46 11.90 9.95
C ASP A 180 5.27 10.72 8.99
N ALA A 181 5.53 9.52 9.51
CA ALA A 181 5.27 8.23 8.88
C ALA A 181 4.37 7.34 9.77
N SER A 182 3.55 7.95 10.63
CA SER A 182 2.68 7.26 11.60
C SER A 182 1.43 6.61 10.97
N GLY A 183 1.33 6.67 9.65
CA GLY A 183 0.32 6.01 8.84
C GLY A 183 -1.09 6.60 9.01
N ARG A 184 -2.11 5.74 8.87
CA ARG A 184 -3.53 6.15 8.87
C ARG A 184 -4.02 6.75 10.18
N SER A 185 -3.25 6.59 11.26
CA SER A 185 -3.54 7.14 12.59
C SER A 185 -2.81 8.45 12.86
N THR A 186 -2.22 9.07 11.83
CA THR A 186 -1.55 10.37 11.97
C THR A 186 -2.38 11.38 12.74
N LYS A 187 -1.68 12.14 13.59
CA LYS A 187 -2.19 13.28 14.34
C LYS A 187 -1.57 14.59 13.86
N ALA A 188 -1.02 14.60 12.64
CA ALA A 188 -0.34 15.78 12.09
C ALA A 188 -1.20 17.03 12.08
N SER A 189 -2.50 16.92 11.77
CA SER A 189 -3.43 18.05 11.81
C SER A 189 -3.49 18.69 13.20
N ASP A 190 -3.61 17.86 14.25
CA ASP A 190 -3.66 18.32 15.64
C ASP A 190 -2.31 18.90 16.07
N TRP A 191 -1.21 18.24 15.71
CA TRP A 191 0.13 18.70 16.05
C TRP A 191 0.50 20.03 15.37
N LEU A 192 0.14 20.20 14.10
CA LEU A 192 0.37 21.44 13.35
C LEU A 192 -0.47 22.58 13.93
N ALA A 193 -1.75 22.32 14.21
CA ALA A 193 -2.61 23.30 14.88
C ALA A 193 -2.04 23.73 16.24
N GLY A 194 -1.48 22.77 17.00
CA GLY A 194 -0.86 23.01 18.30
C GLY A 194 0.34 23.97 18.29
N ILE A 195 0.99 24.17 17.14
CA ILE A 195 2.08 25.16 16.96
C ILE A 195 1.63 26.40 16.16
N GLY A 196 0.32 26.54 15.90
CA GLY A 196 -0.27 27.66 15.15
C GLY A 196 -0.21 27.53 13.61
N ALA A 197 0.28 26.40 13.10
CA ALA A 197 0.22 26.08 11.67
C ALA A 197 -1.18 25.61 11.26
N GLU A 198 -1.44 25.65 9.96
CA GLU A 198 -2.72 25.15 9.42
C GLU A 198 -2.59 23.65 9.10
N ALA A 199 -3.64 22.88 9.40
CA ALA A 199 -3.75 21.50 8.95
C ALA A 199 -3.83 21.42 7.40
N PRO A 200 -3.33 20.33 6.79
CA PRO A 200 -3.54 20.10 5.36
C PRO A 200 -5.03 19.84 5.08
N HIS A 201 -5.49 20.25 3.89
CA HIS A 201 -6.81 19.84 3.42
C HIS A 201 -6.81 18.34 3.15
N GLU A 202 -7.73 17.60 3.77
CA GLU A 202 -7.91 16.17 3.51
C GLU A 202 -8.97 15.96 2.43
N GLU A 203 -8.66 15.09 1.48
CA GLU A 203 -9.62 14.55 0.51
C GLU A 203 -9.87 13.09 0.87
N THR A 204 -11.13 12.69 0.97
CA THR A 204 -11.53 11.34 1.38
C THR A 204 -12.47 10.71 0.35
N LEU A 205 -12.27 9.41 0.13
CA LEU A 205 -13.18 8.55 -0.61
C LEU A 205 -13.33 7.21 0.11
N ASP A 206 -14.53 6.91 0.59
CA ASP A 206 -14.83 5.72 1.37
C ASP A 206 -15.97 4.89 0.77
N THR A 207 -15.64 3.67 0.35
CA THR A 207 -16.60 2.67 -0.15
C THR A 207 -17.20 1.83 0.98
N GLY A 208 -16.69 1.96 2.21
CA GLY A 208 -17.06 1.13 3.36
C GLY A 208 -16.53 -0.30 3.24
N LEU A 209 -15.50 -0.53 2.42
CA LEU A 209 -14.92 -1.85 2.22
C LEU A 209 -14.45 -2.47 3.53
N ALA A 210 -14.84 -3.72 3.76
CA ALA A 210 -14.41 -4.54 4.88
C ALA A 210 -13.75 -5.82 4.38
N TYR A 211 -12.79 -6.32 5.15
CA TYR A 211 -12.15 -7.62 4.94
C TYR A 211 -12.34 -8.52 6.13
N ALA A 212 -12.40 -9.81 5.84
CA ALA A 212 -12.12 -10.88 6.78
C ALA A 212 -11.00 -11.73 6.18
N THR A 213 -10.02 -12.10 7.00
CA THR A 213 -8.86 -12.86 6.54
C THR A 213 -8.58 -14.03 7.48
N ARG A 214 -8.24 -15.19 6.92
CA ARG A 214 -7.87 -16.39 7.66
C ARG A 214 -6.72 -17.12 6.95
N VAL A 215 -5.83 -17.74 7.73
CA VAL A 215 -4.76 -18.61 7.23
C VAL A 215 -5.31 -20.03 7.11
N TYR A 216 -4.98 -20.68 6.00
CA TYR A 216 -5.29 -22.08 5.75
C TYR A 216 -4.04 -22.84 5.30
N ARG A 217 -4.00 -24.14 5.57
CA ARG A 217 -3.09 -25.11 4.97
C ARG A 217 -3.81 -25.84 3.84
N ASP A 218 -3.12 -26.01 2.71
CA ASP A 218 -3.61 -26.85 1.62
C ASP A 218 -2.95 -28.24 1.71
N PRO A 219 -3.65 -29.27 2.21
CA PRO A 219 -3.09 -30.62 2.34
C PRO A 219 -2.96 -31.34 0.99
N SER A 220 -3.66 -30.88 -0.06
CA SER A 220 -3.69 -31.55 -1.37
C SER A 220 -2.43 -31.33 -2.20
N GLY A 221 -1.66 -30.29 -1.89
CA GLY A 221 -0.48 -29.93 -2.68
C GLY A 221 -0.78 -29.47 -4.11
N GLY A 222 -2.04 -29.13 -4.43
CA GLY A 222 -2.42 -28.54 -5.72
C GLY A 222 -2.50 -29.53 -6.89
N THR A 223 -2.99 -30.75 -6.69
CA THR A 223 -3.07 -31.76 -7.77
C THR A 223 -4.11 -31.45 -8.86
N ASP A 224 -5.10 -30.61 -8.55
CA ASP A 224 -6.28 -30.41 -9.40
C ASP A 224 -6.17 -29.18 -10.33
N THR A 225 -5.08 -28.41 -10.21
CA THR A 225 -4.78 -27.20 -11.00
C THR A 225 -3.31 -26.83 -10.88
N ASP A 226 -2.74 -26.19 -11.90
CA ASP A 226 -1.41 -25.56 -11.79
C ASP A 226 -1.46 -24.08 -11.36
N ALA A 227 -2.65 -23.58 -10.99
CA ALA A 227 -2.82 -22.24 -10.43
C ALA A 227 -2.42 -22.22 -8.96
N ILE A 228 -1.66 -21.20 -8.56
CA ILE A 228 -1.22 -21.03 -7.17
C ILE A 228 -2.03 -19.95 -6.43
N GLY A 229 -2.98 -19.30 -7.11
CA GLY A 229 -3.81 -18.26 -6.53
C GLY A 229 -5.14 -18.06 -7.26
N TYR A 230 -6.12 -17.57 -6.50
CA TYR A 230 -7.48 -17.31 -6.97
C TYR A 230 -7.84 -15.86 -6.68
N TYR A 231 -8.51 -15.18 -7.61
CA TYR A 231 -8.91 -13.79 -7.40
C TYR A 231 -10.26 -13.46 -8.06
N ILE A 232 -11.24 -13.17 -7.22
CA ILE A 232 -12.56 -12.67 -7.60
C ILE A 232 -12.63 -11.21 -7.19
N VAL A 233 -12.63 -10.32 -8.18
CA VAL A 233 -12.56 -8.87 -7.96
C VAL A 233 -13.97 -8.27 -7.86
N PRO A 234 -14.27 -7.50 -6.79
CA PRO A 234 -15.52 -6.75 -6.70
C PRO A 234 -15.69 -5.77 -7.86
N ASN A 235 -16.94 -5.52 -8.23
CA ASN A 235 -17.33 -4.52 -9.24
C ASN A 235 -18.71 -3.91 -8.86
N PRO A 236 -19.21 -2.89 -9.58
CA PRO A 236 -20.46 -2.24 -9.20
C PRO A 236 -21.71 -3.14 -9.17
N ALA A 237 -21.70 -4.27 -9.89
CA ALA A 237 -22.77 -5.27 -9.86
C ALA A 237 -22.51 -6.44 -8.87
N GLN A 238 -21.27 -6.56 -8.38
CA GLN A 238 -20.83 -7.59 -7.44
C GLN A 238 -19.93 -6.95 -6.39
N VAL A 239 -20.54 -6.44 -5.31
CA VAL A 239 -19.87 -5.61 -4.29
C VAL A 239 -19.05 -6.41 -3.26
N TYR A 240 -18.81 -7.69 -3.54
CA TYR A 240 -18.02 -8.59 -2.72
C TYR A 240 -17.07 -9.44 -3.59
N GLY A 241 -16.05 -10.01 -2.97
CA GLY A 241 -14.98 -10.71 -3.65
C GLY A 241 -14.13 -11.54 -2.70
N GLY A 242 -13.15 -12.22 -3.27
CA GLY A 242 -12.30 -13.15 -2.54
C GLY A 242 -10.96 -13.33 -3.22
N VAL A 243 -9.93 -13.55 -2.42
CA VAL A 243 -8.58 -13.82 -2.90
C VAL A 243 -7.92 -14.88 -2.05
N VAL A 244 -7.23 -15.81 -2.71
CA VAL A 244 -6.42 -16.86 -2.11
C VAL A 244 -5.01 -16.71 -2.68
N LEU A 245 -4.03 -16.52 -1.81
CA LEU A 245 -2.62 -16.39 -2.21
C LEU A 245 -1.71 -17.18 -1.27
N PRO A 246 -0.58 -17.70 -1.77
CA PRO A 246 0.34 -18.49 -0.97
C PRO A 246 1.11 -17.60 0.01
N LEU A 247 1.33 -18.11 1.22
CA LEU A 247 2.20 -17.50 2.23
C LEU A 247 3.58 -18.14 2.30
N GLY A 248 3.74 -19.34 1.73
CA GLY A 248 4.92 -20.20 1.89
C GLY A 248 4.61 -21.38 2.82
N ASP A 249 5.44 -22.42 2.77
CA ASP A 249 5.37 -23.61 3.63
C ASP A 249 4.02 -24.36 3.61
N GLY A 250 3.37 -24.40 2.44
CA GLY A 250 2.06 -25.03 2.25
C GLY A 250 0.86 -24.24 2.80
N ARG A 251 1.11 -23.01 3.30
CA ARG A 251 0.07 -22.13 3.83
C ARG A 251 -0.40 -21.13 2.77
N HIS A 252 -1.67 -20.77 2.86
CA HIS A 252 -2.33 -19.76 2.05
C HIS A 252 -3.08 -18.79 2.95
N LEU A 253 -3.21 -17.56 2.48
CA LEU A 253 -4.03 -16.55 3.11
C LEU A 253 -5.27 -16.34 2.25
N VAL A 254 -6.44 -16.53 2.86
CA VAL A 254 -7.73 -16.28 2.22
C VAL A 254 -8.27 -14.97 2.77
N THR A 255 -8.59 -14.03 1.88
CA THR A 255 -9.25 -12.78 2.24
C THR A 255 -10.55 -12.66 1.46
N LEU A 256 -11.65 -12.54 2.20
CA LEU A 256 -12.96 -12.19 1.65
C LEU A 256 -13.18 -10.70 1.88
N SER A 257 -13.86 -10.06 0.95
CA SER A 257 -14.09 -8.62 1.00
C SER A 257 -15.51 -8.27 0.59
N GLY A 258 -16.09 -7.26 1.21
CA GLY A 258 -17.41 -6.73 0.85
C GLY A 258 -17.52 -5.24 1.15
N LEU A 259 -18.28 -4.52 0.33
CA LEU A 259 -18.59 -3.10 0.57
C LEU A 259 -19.58 -2.93 1.73
N ARG A 260 -19.92 -1.68 2.01
CA ARG A 260 -20.87 -1.30 3.05
C ARG A 260 -22.19 -2.09 2.92
N GLY A 261 -22.56 -2.80 3.99
CA GLY A 261 -23.76 -3.64 4.04
C GLY A 261 -23.55 -5.10 3.61
N ASP A 262 -22.39 -5.43 3.05
CA ASP A 262 -22.01 -6.78 2.61
C ASP A 262 -20.72 -7.26 3.29
N GLU A 263 -20.42 -6.75 4.48
CA GLU A 263 -19.18 -7.04 5.18
C GLU A 263 -19.05 -8.54 5.49
N PRO A 264 -17.88 -9.16 5.25
CA PRO A 264 -17.68 -10.56 5.61
C PRO A 264 -17.66 -10.74 7.13
N PRO A 265 -18.20 -11.87 7.64
CA PRO A 265 -18.22 -12.20 9.06
C PRO A 265 -16.82 -12.53 9.60
N VAL A 266 -16.68 -12.49 10.92
CA VAL A 266 -15.45 -12.90 11.64
C VAL A 266 -15.67 -14.15 12.51
N GLU A 267 -16.89 -14.65 12.52
CA GLU A 267 -17.31 -15.86 13.21
C GLU A 267 -16.85 -17.10 12.44
N GLU A 268 -16.47 -18.14 13.17
CA GLU A 268 -16.05 -19.41 12.59
C GLU A 268 -17.23 -20.11 11.88
N GLY A 269 -16.96 -20.73 10.72
CA GLY A 269 -17.98 -21.34 9.86
C GLY A 269 -18.74 -20.31 9.00
N ALA A 270 -19.06 -19.13 9.55
CA ALA A 270 -19.72 -18.07 8.80
C ALA A 270 -18.83 -17.50 7.69
N PHE A 271 -17.50 -17.53 7.87
CA PHE A 271 -16.53 -17.13 6.86
C PHE A 271 -16.59 -18.02 5.61
N GLU A 272 -16.62 -19.35 5.81
CA GLU A 272 -16.74 -20.33 4.73
C GLU A 272 -18.12 -20.25 4.05
N GLU A 273 -19.20 -20.05 4.81
CA GLU A 273 -20.54 -19.81 4.24
C GLU A 273 -20.59 -18.53 3.38
N TYR A 274 -19.92 -17.46 3.81
CA TYR A 274 -19.84 -16.24 3.02
C TYR A 274 -19.17 -16.50 1.65
N ALA A 275 -18.12 -17.32 1.61
CA ALA A 275 -17.42 -17.64 0.36
C ALA A 275 -18.32 -18.33 -0.68
N LYS A 276 -19.35 -19.07 -0.25
CA LYS A 276 -20.32 -19.71 -1.17
C LYS A 276 -21.21 -18.72 -1.91
N ARG A 277 -21.27 -17.45 -1.47
CA ARG A 277 -21.98 -16.37 -2.16
C ARG A 277 -21.24 -15.86 -3.40
N LEU A 278 -19.95 -16.17 -3.54
CA LEU A 278 -19.14 -15.75 -4.68
C LEU A 278 -19.75 -16.32 -5.98
N PRO A 279 -19.62 -15.61 -7.12
CA PRO A 279 -20.25 -16.00 -8.39
C PRO A 279 -19.80 -17.37 -8.92
N HIS A 280 -18.67 -17.88 -8.44
CA HIS A 280 -18.09 -19.14 -8.86
C HIS A 280 -17.57 -19.92 -7.64
N PRO A 281 -17.73 -21.26 -7.63
CA PRO A 281 -17.49 -22.08 -6.44
C PRO A 281 -16.00 -22.32 -6.17
N MET A 282 -15.10 -21.92 -7.08
CA MET A 282 -13.64 -22.12 -6.98
C MET A 282 -13.05 -21.85 -5.59
N ILE A 283 -13.39 -20.72 -4.96
CA ILE A 283 -12.86 -20.38 -3.64
C ILE A 283 -13.54 -21.21 -2.54
N SER A 284 -14.85 -21.42 -2.59
CA SER A 284 -15.55 -22.26 -1.61
C SER A 284 -15.16 -23.73 -1.69
N ASP A 285 -14.94 -24.26 -2.89
CA ASP A 285 -14.51 -25.63 -3.12
C ASP A 285 -13.08 -25.84 -2.62
N TRP A 286 -12.20 -24.85 -2.85
CA TRP A 286 -10.85 -24.87 -2.29
C TRP A 286 -10.89 -24.82 -0.76
N LEU A 287 -11.71 -23.94 -0.17
CA LEU A 287 -11.88 -23.82 1.29
C LEU A 287 -12.42 -25.12 1.91
N ALA A 288 -13.32 -25.84 1.23
CA ALA A 288 -13.88 -27.09 1.74
C ALA A 288 -12.84 -28.23 1.88
N ARG A 289 -11.70 -28.11 1.21
CA ARG A 289 -10.58 -29.07 1.24
C ARG A 289 -9.39 -28.58 2.08
N ALA A 290 -9.36 -27.30 2.42
CA ALA A 290 -8.27 -26.67 3.15
C ALA A 290 -8.50 -26.70 4.66
N GLU A 291 -7.41 -26.74 5.44
CA GLU A 291 -7.46 -26.79 6.90
C GLU A 291 -7.21 -25.39 7.48
N PRO A 292 -8.10 -24.83 8.31
CA PRO A 292 -7.86 -23.53 8.91
C PRO A 292 -6.77 -23.56 9.99
N GLU A 293 -5.85 -22.59 9.95
CA GLU A 293 -4.71 -22.49 10.90
C GLU A 293 -4.73 -21.22 11.75
N SER A 294 -5.71 -20.33 11.57
CA SER A 294 -5.86 -19.13 12.38
C SER A 294 -7.32 -18.79 12.68
N PRO A 295 -7.60 -17.91 13.66
CA PRO A 295 -8.87 -17.19 13.73
C PRO A 295 -9.10 -16.34 12.48
N VAL A 296 -10.34 -15.91 12.29
CA VAL A 296 -10.69 -14.91 11.28
C VAL A 296 -10.42 -13.52 11.83
N TYR A 297 -9.64 -12.72 11.11
CA TYR A 297 -9.33 -11.33 11.46
C TYR A 297 -10.13 -10.39 10.58
N GLY A 298 -10.82 -9.42 11.18
CA GLY A 298 -11.56 -8.37 10.46
C GLY A 298 -10.78 -7.06 10.31
N PHE A 299 -10.97 -6.36 9.19
CA PHE A 299 -10.41 -5.02 8.97
C PHE A 299 -11.34 -4.11 8.19
N ARG A 300 -11.57 -2.88 8.68
CA ARG A 300 -12.53 -1.94 8.08
C ARG A 300 -12.02 -0.50 7.87
N LYS A 301 -10.74 -0.22 8.16
CA LYS A 301 -10.18 1.14 7.99
C LYS A 301 -9.59 1.32 6.59
N THR A 302 -10.45 1.34 5.59
CA THR A 302 -10.11 1.16 4.16
C THR A 302 -10.28 2.39 3.29
N ALA A 303 -10.82 3.49 3.82
CA ALA A 303 -10.98 4.73 3.08
C ALA A 303 -9.67 5.21 2.42
N ASN A 304 -9.78 5.73 1.20
CA ASN A 304 -8.72 6.51 0.58
C ASN A 304 -8.70 7.88 1.23
N VAL A 305 -7.53 8.33 1.68
CA VAL A 305 -7.34 9.67 2.26
C VAL A 305 -6.08 10.29 1.70
N ARG A 306 -6.19 11.47 1.08
CA ARG A 306 -5.05 12.24 0.57
C ARG A 306 -4.96 13.58 1.29
N ARG A 307 -3.81 13.85 1.90
CA ARG A 307 -3.56 15.11 2.60
C ARG A 307 -2.81 16.07 1.70
N ARG A 308 -3.48 17.17 1.33
CA ARG A 308 -3.04 18.14 0.32
C ARG A 308 -2.09 19.19 0.91
N TYR A 309 -0.89 18.73 1.31
CA TYR A 309 0.19 19.63 1.76
C TYR A 309 0.73 20.54 0.64
N ASP A 310 0.39 20.25 -0.63
CA ASP A 310 0.73 21.04 -1.80
C ASP A 310 -0.12 22.32 -1.96
N ARG A 311 -1.31 22.37 -1.33
CA ARG A 311 -2.20 23.54 -1.37
C ARG A 311 -1.66 24.70 -0.52
N PRO A 312 -1.95 25.97 -0.88
CA PRO A 312 -1.59 27.13 -0.07
C PRO A 312 -2.09 27.00 1.38
N GLY A 313 -1.33 27.54 2.31
CA GLY A 313 -1.63 27.56 3.74
C GLY A 313 -0.38 27.83 4.56
N ARG A 314 -0.54 28.11 5.85
CA ARG A 314 0.60 28.25 6.78
C ARG A 314 1.23 26.88 7.04
N ARG A 315 2.23 26.52 6.21
CA ARG A 315 3.00 25.27 6.32
C ARG A 315 4.39 25.58 6.88
N PRO A 316 4.73 25.07 8.08
CA PRO A 316 6.02 25.33 8.68
C PRO A 316 7.12 24.59 7.92
N ALA A 317 8.32 25.16 7.89
CA ALA A 317 9.53 24.45 7.49
C ALA A 317 9.85 23.32 8.49
N GLY A 318 10.57 22.29 8.04
CA GLY A 318 11.05 21.21 8.91
C GLY A 318 10.02 20.13 9.25
N PHE A 319 8.91 20.05 8.51
CA PHE A 319 7.91 18.98 8.65
C PHE A 319 7.55 18.35 7.31
N LEU A 320 7.69 17.03 7.20
CA LEU A 320 7.25 16.25 6.06
C LEU A 320 6.27 15.16 6.49
N ALA A 321 5.31 14.81 5.64
CA ALA A 321 4.47 13.62 5.79
C ALA A 321 4.77 12.63 4.66
N THR A 322 4.79 11.33 4.97
CA THR A 322 5.03 10.25 4.00
C THR A 322 4.20 8.99 4.30
N GLY A 323 4.15 8.05 3.35
CA GLY A 323 3.34 6.84 3.43
C GLY A 323 1.85 7.14 3.64
N ASP A 324 1.17 6.28 4.41
CA ASP A 324 -0.27 6.43 4.72
C ASP A 324 -0.58 7.70 5.55
N ALA A 325 0.41 8.35 6.16
CA ALA A 325 0.21 9.66 6.79
C ALA A 325 0.02 10.77 5.74
N LEU A 326 0.66 10.65 4.57
CA LEU A 326 0.46 11.57 3.45
C LEU A 326 -0.73 11.18 2.57
N CYS A 327 -0.76 9.91 2.15
CA CYS A 327 -1.73 9.39 1.20
C CYS A 327 -2.00 7.91 1.49
N ALA A 328 -3.18 7.63 2.04
CA ALA A 328 -3.66 6.28 2.32
C ALA A 328 -4.61 5.82 1.22
N PHE A 329 -4.51 4.56 0.83
CA PHE A 329 -5.30 3.97 -0.25
C PHE A 329 -6.25 2.90 0.27
N ASN A 330 -7.28 2.58 -0.49
CA ASN A 330 -8.00 1.33 -0.32
C ASN A 330 -7.04 0.15 -0.57
N PRO A 331 -6.83 -0.75 0.41
CA PRO A 331 -5.81 -1.79 0.30
C PRO A 331 -6.15 -2.89 -0.72
N ILE A 332 -7.34 -2.89 -1.31
CA ILE A 332 -7.75 -3.87 -2.34
C ILE A 332 -6.82 -3.84 -3.55
N TYR A 333 -6.18 -2.70 -3.82
CA TYR A 333 -5.27 -2.52 -4.94
C TYR A 333 -3.82 -2.94 -4.65
N GLY A 334 -3.46 -3.28 -3.40
CA GLY A 334 -2.12 -3.77 -3.06
C GLY A 334 -0.97 -2.75 -3.22
N GLN A 335 -1.27 -1.46 -3.32
CA GLN A 335 -0.27 -0.43 -3.69
C GLN A 335 0.49 0.20 -2.52
N GLY A 336 -0.03 0.12 -1.29
CA GLY A 336 0.50 0.90 -0.15
C GLY A 336 1.99 0.70 0.14
N MET A 337 2.48 -0.54 0.10
CA MET A 337 3.90 -0.85 0.34
C MET A 337 4.81 -0.32 -0.77
N ALA A 338 4.37 -0.46 -2.03
CA ALA A 338 5.11 0.08 -3.16
C ALA A 338 5.15 1.61 -3.13
N VAL A 339 4.04 2.28 -2.81
CA VAL A 339 4.01 3.75 -2.69
C VAL A 339 4.90 4.23 -1.54
N ALA A 340 4.96 3.51 -0.41
CA ALA A 340 5.89 3.85 0.66
C ALA A 340 7.36 3.79 0.19
N ALA A 341 7.75 2.76 -0.56
CA ALA A 341 9.10 2.63 -1.11
C ALA A 341 9.38 3.67 -2.21
N LEU A 342 8.45 3.89 -3.14
CA LEU A 342 8.55 4.92 -4.18
C LEU A 342 8.62 6.33 -3.57
N GLY A 343 7.91 6.57 -2.47
CA GLY A 343 8.00 7.80 -1.69
C GLY A 343 9.40 8.01 -1.10
N ALA A 344 10.02 6.98 -0.55
CA ALA A 344 11.41 7.07 -0.07
C ALA A 344 12.42 7.30 -1.22
N VAL A 345 12.22 6.65 -2.36
CA VAL A 345 13.02 6.94 -3.58
C VAL A 345 12.84 8.40 -4.02
N ALA A 346 11.61 8.92 -4.01
CA ALA A 346 11.33 10.32 -4.33
C ALA A 346 11.95 11.29 -3.32
N LEU A 347 11.95 10.95 -2.03
CA LEU A 347 12.65 11.69 -0.98
C LEU A 347 14.14 11.79 -1.30
N ARG A 348 14.78 10.65 -1.60
CA ARG A 348 16.22 10.58 -1.91
C ARG A 348 16.56 11.46 -3.11
N ARG A 349 15.78 11.34 -4.19
CA ARG A 349 15.98 12.13 -5.41
C ARG A 349 15.77 13.62 -5.17
N ALA A 350 14.75 13.99 -4.39
CA ALA A 350 14.47 15.39 -4.08
C ALA A 350 15.58 16.02 -3.22
N LEU A 351 16.13 15.30 -2.24
CA LEU A 351 17.23 15.77 -1.39
C LEU A 351 18.57 15.84 -2.11
N ALA A 352 18.78 14.99 -3.13
CA ALA A 352 20.04 14.90 -3.89
C ALA A 352 20.07 15.74 -5.18
N ASP A 353 18.98 16.37 -5.61
CA ASP A 353 18.92 17.13 -6.87
C ASP A 353 19.82 18.38 -6.82
N PRO A 354 20.94 18.44 -7.57
CA PRO A 354 21.84 19.59 -7.53
C PRO A 354 21.24 20.85 -8.16
N ARG A 355 20.13 20.72 -8.91
CA ARG A 355 19.51 21.83 -9.66
C ARG A 355 18.50 22.61 -8.83
N ARG A 356 18.13 22.13 -7.65
CA ARG A 356 17.05 22.70 -6.83
C ARG A 356 17.44 22.71 -5.37
N THR A 357 17.16 23.81 -4.66
CA THR A 357 17.21 23.79 -3.19
C THR A 357 16.06 22.91 -2.68
N PRO A 358 16.35 21.84 -1.92
CA PRO A 358 15.34 20.92 -1.42
C PRO A 358 14.63 21.52 -0.20
N THR A 359 13.69 22.42 -0.46
CA THR A 359 12.86 22.99 0.59
C THR A 359 11.80 22.02 1.08
N THR A 360 11.26 22.23 2.28
CA THR A 360 10.16 21.41 2.81
C THR A 360 9.03 21.29 1.80
N ARG A 361 8.66 22.40 1.15
CA ARG A 361 7.61 22.41 0.12
C ARG A 361 7.99 21.59 -1.13
N VAL A 362 9.23 21.69 -1.60
CA VAL A 362 9.70 20.95 -2.79
C VAL A 362 9.70 19.45 -2.51
N VAL A 363 10.25 19.04 -1.37
CA VAL A 363 10.31 17.63 -0.96
C VAL A 363 8.92 17.07 -0.70
N GLN A 364 8.06 17.81 0.01
CA GLN A 364 6.68 17.38 0.27
C GLN A 364 5.88 17.20 -1.02
N ARG A 365 6.12 18.03 -2.04
CA ARG A 365 5.50 17.88 -3.36
C ARG A 365 6.01 16.65 -4.09
N ALA A 366 7.31 16.37 -4.03
CA ALA A 366 7.87 15.15 -4.63
C ALA A 366 7.29 13.88 -3.98
N LEU A 367 7.11 13.87 -2.66
CA LEU A 367 6.44 12.79 -1.94
C LEU A 367 4.98 12.60 -2.38
N LEU A 368 4.25 13.69 -2.58
CA LEU A 368 2.86 13.65 -3.05
C LEU A 368 2.76 13.22 -4.52
N ASP A 369 3.70 13.65 -5.37
CA ASP A 369 3.72 13.26 -6.78
C ASP A 369 4.05 11.76 -6.93
N ALA A 370 4.87 11.19 -6.04
CA ALA A 370 5.15 9.75 -6.01
C ALA A 370 3.91 8.90 -5.66
N SER A 371 2.91 9.47 -4.98
CA SER A 371 1.66 8.78 -4.61
C SER A 371 0.52 9.00 -5.61
N ARG A 372 0.68 9.92 -6.57
CA ARG A 372 -0.37 10.38 -7.49
C ARG A 372 -0.98 9.27 -8.34
N GLN A 373 -0.15 8.45 -9.00
CA GLN A 373 -0.66 7.38 -9.87
C GLN A 373 -1.49 6.35 -9.08
N ALA A 374 -1.03 5.94 -7.90
CA ALA A 374 -1.77 5.02 -7.04
C ALA A 374 -3.10 5.62 -6.57
N TRP A 375 -3.11 6.94 -6.27
CA TRP A 375 -4.33 7.66 -5.92
C TRP A 375 -5.32 7.68 -7.09
N ASP A 376 -4.86 8.01 -8.29
CA ASP A 376 -5.72 8.12 -9.46
C ASP A 376 -6.33 6.77 -9.84
N ILE A 377 -5.57 5.67 -9.72
CA ILE A 377 -6.07 4.30 -9.88
C ILE A 377 -7.12 3.97 -8.82
N SER A 378 -6.75 4.10 -7.55
CA SER A 378 -7.60 3.67 -6.43
C SER A 378 -8.89 4.49 -6.34
N ALA A 379 -8.75 5.82 -6.34
CA ALA A 379 -9.90 6.71 -6.25
C ALA A 379 -10.78 6.68 -7.49
N GLY A 380 -10.19 6.50 -8.68
CA GLY A 380 -10.94 6.39 -9.93
C GLY A 380 -11.81 5.14 -9.98
N ALA A 381 -11.30 4.00 -9.50
CA ALA A 381 -12.05 2.76 -9.42
C ALA A 381 -13.11 2.78 -8.30
N ASP A 382 -12.75 3.25 -7.09
CA ASP A 382 -13.67 3.31 -5.95
C ASP A 382 -14.84 4.30 -6.17
N ARG A 383 -14.64 5.37 -6.94
CA ARG A 383 -15.72 6.34 -7.24
C ARG A 383 -16.93 5.70 -7.92
N LYS A 384 -16.72 4.64 -8.69
CA LYS A 384 -17.79 3.93 -9.43
C LYS A 384 -18.50 2.88 -8.57
N MET A 385 -18.03 2.62 -7.36
CA MET A 385 -18.58 1.60 -6.48
C MET A 385 -19.85 2.10 -5.78
N PRO A 386 -20.89 1.25 -5.64
CA PRO A 386 -22.08 1.58 -4.87
C PRO A 386 -21.75 1.99 -3.44
N GLY A 387 -22.39 3.06 -2.96
CA GLY A 387 -22.19 3.56 -1.60
C GLY A 387 -20.88 4.32 -1.37
N ALA A 388 -20.09 4.64 -2.40
CA ALA A 388 -18.92 5.50 -2.23
C ALA A 388 -19.31 6.90 -1.71
N THR A 389 -18.70 7.34 -0.61
CA THR A 389 -18.92 8.66 0.01
C THR A 389 -17.61 9.46 0.09
N GLY A 390 -17.71 10.78 0.25
CA GLY A 390 -16.56 11.68 0.42
C GLY A 390 -16.46 12.76 -0.65
N ASP A 391 -15.64 13.77 -0.41
CA ASP A 391 -15.50 14.93 -1.28
C ASP A 391 -14.83 14.60 -2.62
N ALA A 392 -13.93 13.59 -2.62
CA ALA A 392 -13.25 13.06 -3.80
C ALA A 392 -14.13 12.13 -4.66
N ALA A 393 -15.36 11.82 -4.21
CA ALA A 393 -16.34 11.04 -4.96
C ALA A 393 -17.02 11.84 -6.09
N ARG A 394 -16.97 13.18 -6.04
CA ARG A 394 -17.62 14.06 -7.02
C ARG A 394 -16.86 14.07 -8.35
N SER A 395 -17.54 13.81 -9.48
CA SER A 395 -16.95 13.84 -10.82
C SER A 395 -17.10 15.21 -11.50
N GLY A 396 -16.16 15.51 -12.41
CA GLY A 396 -16.26 16.62 -13.34
C GLY A 396 -16.93 16.19 -14.66
N THR A 397 -17.46 17.15 -15.42
CA THR A 397 -18.16 16.88 -16.70
C THR A 397 -17.23 16.35 -17.81
N LEU A 398 -15.92 16.57 -17.70
CA LEU A 398 -14.88 16.10 -18.63
C LEU A 398 -14.48 14.63 -18.43
N ASP A 399 -14.92 13.99 -17.33
CA ASP A 399 -14.48 12.63 -16.96
C ASP A 399 -15.13 11.54 -17.84
N ARG A 400 -16.25 11.85 -18.50
CA ARG A 400 -17.06 10.84 -19.23
C ARG A 400 -16.33 10.15 -20.38
N ALA A 401 -15.52 10.88 -21.15
CA ALA A 401 -14.81 10.30 -22.29
C ALA A 401 -13.66 9.38 -21.84
N ALA A 402 -12.91 9.81 -20.81
CA ALA A 402 -11.87 9.01 -20.20
C ALA A 402 -12.45 7.76 -19.53
N ASP A 403 -13.57 7.90 -18.82
CA ASP A 403 -14.28 6.79 -18.19
C ASP A 403 -14.79 5.77 -19.21
N TRP A 404 -15.35 6.25 -20.32
CA TRP A 404 -15.77 5.39 -21.42
C TRP A 404 -14.59 4.61 -22.02
N TYR A 405 -13.46 5.29 -22.27
CA TYR A 405 -12.25 4.67 -22.80
C TYR A 405 -11.69 3.62 -21.83
N LEU A 406 -11.59 3.93 -20.54
CA LEU A 406 -11.12 2.99 -19.52
C LEU A 406 -12.05 1.79 -19.35
N GLY A 407 -13.37 1.98 -19.51
CA GLY A 407 -14.32 0.86 -19.58
C GLY A 407 -14.00 -0.10 -20.73
N ARG A 408 -13.65 0.45 -21.90
CA ARG A 408 -13.23 -0.34 -23.09
C ARG A 408 -11.89 -1.04 -22.90
N VAL A 409 -10.96 -0.44 -22.15
CA VAL A 409 -9.71 -1.08 -21.72
C VAL A 409 -10.03 -2.29 -20.82
N LEU A 410 -10.87 -2.10 -19.80
CA LEU A 410 -11.24 -3.16 -18.85
C LEU A 410 -11.98 -4.35 -19.51
N GLN A 411 -12.67 -4.14 -20.63
CA GLN A 411 -13.27 -5.21 -21.43
C GLN A 411 -12.25 -6.09 -22.17
N ARG A 412 -10.99 -5.65 -22.31
CA ARG A 412 -9.96 -6.33 -23.12
C ARG A 412 -8.82 -6.93 -22.31
N VAL A 413 -8.55 -6.40 -21.12
CA VAL A 413 -7.42 -6.83 -20.26
C VAL A 413 -7.43 -8.33 -19.91
N ALA A 414 -8.61 -8.96 -19.94
CA ALA A 414 -8.80 -10.38 -19.65
C ALA A 414 -8.20 -11.30 -20.73
N GLY A 415 -8.17 -10.87 -22.00
CA GLY A 415 -7.80 -11.75 -23.12
C GLY A 415 -6.77 -11.17 -24.09
N ASP A 416 -6.60 -9.85 -24.17
CA ASP A 416 -5.70 -9.19 -25.13
C ASP A 416 -4.36 -8.80 -24.49
N PRO A 417 -3.23 -9.44 -24.84
CA PRO A 417 -1.92 -9.08 -24.29
C PRO A 417 -1.44 -7.66 -24.65
N VAL A 418 -1.91 -7.09 -25.78
CA VAL A 418 -1.57 -5.72 -26.20
C VAL A 418 -2.13 -4.70 -25.20
N VAL A 419 -3.30 -4.99 -24.63
CA VAL A 419 -3.95 -4.13 -23.62
C VAL A 419 -3.61 -4.57 -22.20
N GLY A 420 -3.60 -5.88 -21.94
CA GLY A 420 -3.40 -6.46 -20.61
C GLY A 420 -2.01 -6.23 -20.04
N ARG A 421 -0.94 -6.28 -20.86
CA ARG A 421 0.43 -6.00 -20.40
C ARG A 421 0.62 -4.56 -19.88
N PRO A 422 0.31 -3.50 -20.66
CA PRO A 422 0.44 -2.13 -20.17
C PRO A 422 -0.50 -1.83 -19.00
N PHE A 423 -1.69 -2.42 -18.96
CA PHE A 423 -2.59 -2.32 -17.80
C PHE A 423 -1.97 -2.90 -16.54
N ARG A 424 -1.45 -4.13 -16.60
CA ARG A 424 -0.78 -4.78 -15.46
C ARG A 424 0.46 -4.02 -15.02
N SER A 425 1.26 -3.49 -15.95
CA SER A 425 2.41 -2.64 -15.64
C SER A 425 2.00 -1.35 -14.92
N ALA A 426 0.89 -0.72 -15.32
CA ALA A 426 0.40 0.49 -14.68
C ALA A 426 -0.11 0.25 -13.25
N ILE A 427 -0.88 -0.82 -13.02
CA ILE A 427 -1.36 -1.16 -11.66
C ILE A 427 -0.23 -1.66 -10.75
N ALA A 428 0.79 -2.33 -11.31
CA ALA A 428 2.00 -2.75 -10.61
C ALA A 428 3.01 -1.61 -10.39
N LEU A 429 2.69 -0.39 -10.85
CA LEU A 429 3.52 0.82 -10.76
C LEU A 429 4.91 0.66 -11.40
N THR A 430 5.03 -0.15 -12.45
CA THR A 430 6.26 -0.32 -13.25
C THR A 430 6.24 0.49 -14.54
N GLY A 431 5.09 1.03 -14.92
CA GLY A 431 4.90 1.90 -16.07
C GLY A 431 3.83 2.97 -15.80
N PRO A 432 3.80 4.04 -16.60
CA PRO A 432 2.84 5.12 -16.41
C PRO A 432 1.45 4.72 -16.92
N LEU A 433 0.39 5.27 -16.31
CA LEU A 433 -0.99 5.11 -16.80
C LEU A 433 -1.18 5.56 -18.26
N THR A 434 -0.37 6.51 -18.73
CA THR A 434 -0.41 7.01 -20.11
C THR A 434 -0.08 5.94 -21.14
N ALA A 435 0.57 4.83 -20.75
CA ALA A 435 0.80 3.68 -21.62
C ALA A 435 -0.50 3.04 -22.12
N LEU A 436 -1.61 3.20 -21.39
CA LEU A 436 -2.94 2.76 -21.83
C LEU A 436 -3.47 3.52 -23.05
N PHE A 437 -2.86 4.65 -23.40
CA PHE A 437 -3.21 5.50 -24.53
C PHE A 437 -2.19 5.43 -25.67
N ALA A 438 -1.17 4.57 -25.56
CA ALA A 438 -0.19 4.38 -26.62
C ALA A 438 -0.88 3.90 -27.92
N PRO A 439 -0.39 4.28 -29.12
CA PRO A 439 -1.08 4.01 -30.38
C PRO A 439 -1.49 2.54 -30.59
N PRO A 440 -0.67 1.51 -30.26
CA PRO A 440 -1.08 0.12 -30.38
C PRO A 440 -2.25 -0.25 -29.46
N VAL A 441 -2.23 0.25 -28.21
CA VAL A 441 -3.29 0.01 -27.21
C VAL A 441 -4.56 0.72 -27.63
N ALA A 442 -4.47 2.00 -28.00
CA ALA A 442 -5.61 2.78 -28.47
C ALA A 442 -6.25 2.14 -29.71
N ARG A 443 -5.44 1.65 -30.67
CA ARG A 443 -5.96 0.94 -31.84
C ARG A 443 -6.73 -0.33 -31.45
N ALA A 444 -6.18 -1.14 -30.55
CA ALA A 444 -6.84 -2.35 -30.06
C ALA A 444 -8.16 -2.04 -29.31
N VAL A 445 -8.14 -0.99 -28.47
CA VAL A 445 -9.29 -0.55 -27.66
C VAL A 445 -10.40 0.07 -28.52
N LEU A 446 -10.06 0.89 -29.51
CA LEU A 446 -11.02 1.62 -30.32
C LEU A 446 -11.56 0.78 -31.49
N PHE A 447 -10.70 0.01 -32.16
CA PHE A 447 -11.04 -0.63 -33.43
C PHE A 447 -10.92 -2.16 -33.43
N GLY A 448 -10.28 -2.75 -32.42
CA GLY A 448 -10.17 -4.21 -32.30
C GLY A 448 -11.44 -4.85 -31.75
N PRO A 449 -11.85 -6.04 -32.25
CA PRO A 449 -12.90 -6.82 -31.60
C PRO A 449 -12.42 -7.27 -30.20
N PRO A 450 -13.32 -7.43 -29.22
CA PRO A 450 -12.97 -8.06 -27.95
C PRO A 450 -12.43 -9.48 -28.19
N VAL A 451 -11.32 -9.81 -27.53
CA VAL A 451 -10.76 -11.17 -27.57
C VAL A 451 -11.64 -12.09 -26.73
N GLU A 452 -12.00 -13.25 -27.27
CA GLU A 452 -12.79 -14.25 -26.55
C GLU A 452 -12.07 -14.73 -25.29
N THR A 453 -12.73 -14.67 -24.15
CA THR A 453 -12.18 -15.15 -22.88
C THR A 453 -12.73 -16.54 -22.55
N PRO A 454 -12.05 -17.33 -21.70
CA PRO A 454 -12.56 -18.63 -21.26
C PRO A 454 -14.00 -18.54 -20.74
N SER A 455 -14.83 -19.52 -21.07
CA SER A 455 -16.21 -19.62 -20.57
C SER A 455 -16.29 -20.15 -19.13
N GLY A 456 -15.23 -20.83 -18.67
CA GLY A 456 -15.07 -21.33 -17.30
C GLY A 456 -13.70 -20.99 -16.72
N PRO A 457 -13.45 -21.34 -15.44
CA PRO A 457 -12.19 -21.07 -14.78
C PRO A 457 -11.03 -21.79 -15.48
N PRO A 458 -9.97 -21.07 -15.94
CA PRO A 458 -8.83 -21.69 -16.60
C PRO A 458 -7.89 -22.36 -15.59
N LEU A 459 -8.25 -23.54 -15.11
CA LEU A 459 -7.50 -24.30 -14.09
C LEU A 459 -6.12 -24.76 -14.57
N TRP A 460 -5.84 -24.73 -15.87
CA TRP A 460 -4.56 -25.12 -16.45
C TRP A 460 -4.05 -24.01 -17.37
N ARG A 461 -2.73 -23.80 -17.39
CA ARG A 461 -2.11 -22.93 -18.40
C ARG A 461 -2.39 -23.47 -19.81
N GLU A 462 -2.63 -22.56 -20.75
CA GLU A 462 -2.73 -22.91 -22.17
C GLU A 462 -1.35 -23.38 -22.66
N ALA A 463 -1.32 -24.47 -23.44
CA ALA A 463 -0.09 -25.10 -23.94
C ALA A 463 0.65 -24.25 -24.99
#